data_AF-A0A9X1MFT6-F1
#
_entry.id   AF-A0A9X1MFT6-F1
#
_cell.length_a   1.000
_cell.length_b   1.000
_cell.length_c   1.000
_cell.angle_alpha   90.00
_cell.angle_beta   90.00
_cell.angle_gamma   90.00
#
_symmetry.space_group_name_H-M   'P 1'
#
loop_
_entity.id
_entity.type
_entity.pdbx_description
1 polymer ?
#
loop_
_entity_poly.entity_id
_entity_poly.type
_entity_poly.pdbx_seq_one_letter_code
_entity_poly.pdbx_strand_id
1 'polypeptide(L)'
;MSALPRSAGPALEPVREAIRRDAEERAREVVDAATRQAEDIRGRAREEADGIRSRSDADGRDAARTEAALRSARLRRRAGGIVLSQEEDLREQLRSEVLAEMAQLRTDPRYPRLLDALRAQARTLLGRQAQLEEAPEGGIIGRLGSRSVNLSLPALADAALERHAGEVRTLWQD
;
A
#
# COMPACT_ATOMS: atom_id res chain seq x y z
N MET A 1 -43.17 -66.84 -54.75
CA MET A 1 -42.07 -65.88 -55.04
C MET A 1 -41.48 -66.26 -56.38
N SER A 2 -41.84 -65.51 -57.43
CA SER A 2 -41.43 -65.84 -58.81
C SER A 2 -39.94 -65.56 -58.97
N ALA A 3 -39.18 -66.59 -59.37
CA ALA A 3 -37.77 -66.42 -59.69
C ALA A 3 -37.66 -65.64 -61.01
N LEU A 4 -36.92 -64.53 -61.00
CA LEU A 4 -36.65 -63.75 -62.21
C LEU A 4 -35.98 -64.65 -63.27
N PRO A 5 -36.38 -64.54 -64.56
CA PRO A 5 -35.75 -65.31 -65.63
C PRO A 5 -34.25 -65.02 -65.71
N ARG A 6 -33.42 -66.01 -66.10
CA ARG A 6 -31.95 -65.86 -66.12
C ARG A 6 -31.44 -64.71 -67.02
N SER A 7 -32.26 -64.24 -67.96
CA SER A 7 -32.00 -63.06 -68.81
C SER A 7 -32.25 -61.71 -68.13
N ALA A 8 -32.83 -61.68 -66.92
CA ALA A 8 -33.10 -60.46 -66.18
C ALA A 8 -31.83 -59.84 -65.56
N GLY A 9 -30.80 -60.64 -65.28
CA GLY A 9 -29.52 -60.14 -64.74
C GLY A 9 -28.88 -59.07 -65.63
N PRO A 10 -28.61 -59.37 -66.92
CA PRO A 10 -28.06 -58.40 -67.87
C PRO A 10 -28.95 -57.16 -68.07
N ALA A 11 -30.28 -57.32 -68.02
CA ALA A 11 -31.22 -56.22 -68.21
C ALA A 11 -31.29 -55.25 -67.01
N LEU A 12 -30.92 -55.71 -65.81
CA LEU A 12 -30.92 -54.90 -64.59
C LEU A 12 -29.59 -54.19 -64.30
N GLU A 13 -28.52 -54.54 -65.02
CA GLU A 13 -27.19 -53.98 -64.80
C GLU A 13 -27.12 -52.46 -64.91
N PRO A 14 -27.80 -51.81 -65.89
CA PRO A 14 -27.85 -50.34 -65.95
C PRO A 14 -28.50 -49.69 -64.72
N VAL A 15 -29.50 -50.35 -64.13
CA VAL A 15 -30.20 -49.85 -62.93
C VAL A 15 -29.31 -50.01 -61.69
N ARG A 16 -28.61 -51.13 -61.56
CA ARG A 16 -27.64 -51.35 -60.47
C ARG A 16 -26.52 -50.32 -60.51
N GLU A 17 -26.01 -50.06 -61.71
CA GLU A 17 -24.98 -49.06 -61.93
C GLU A 17 -25.46 -47.64 -61.62
N ALA A 18 -26.70 -47.29 -61.98
CA ALA A 18 -27.30 -46.00 -61.64
C ALA A 18 -27.46 -45.83 -60.12
N ILE A 19 -27.97 -46.84 -59.41
CA ILE A 19 -28.08 -46.83 -57.94
C ILE A 19 -26.71 -46.71 -57.28
N ARG A 20 -25.70 -47.43 -57.80
CA ARG A 20 -24.34 -47.37 -57.29
C ARG A 20 -23.75 -45.97 -57.41
N ARG A 21 -23.90 -45.32 -58.57
CA ARG A 21 -23.43 -43.94 -58.78
C ARG A 21 -24.12 -42.94 -57.87
N ASP A 22 -25.44 -43.02 -57.75
CA ASP A 22 -26.22 -42.15 -56.84
C ASP A 22 -25.81 -42.35 -55.38
N ALA A 23 -25.56 -43.59 -54.95
CA ALA A 23 -25.05 -43.89 -53.62
C ALA A 23 -23.62 -43.34 -53.41
N GLU A 24 -22.74 -43.49 -54.39
CA GLU A 24 -21.37 -42.94 -54.35
C GLU A 24 -21.38 -41.40 -54.30
N GLU A 25 -22.27 -40.74 -55.05
CA GLU A 25 -22.42 -39.29 -55.06
C GLU A 25 -22.93 -38.77 -53.70
N ARG A 26 -24.00 -39.36 -53.16
CA ARG A 26 -24.52 -39.02 -51.82
C ARG A 26 -23.49 -39.25 -50.72
N ALA A 27 -22.72 -40.34 -50.82
CA ALA A 27 -21.65 -40.60 -49.85
C ALA A 27 -20.58 -39.50 -49.88
N ARG A 28 -20.20 -39.02 -51.08
CA ARG A 28 -19.27 -37.89 -51.22
C ARG A 28 -19.84 -36.60 -50.63
N GLU A 29 -21.11 -36.29 -50.91
CA GLU A 29 -21.78 -35.11 -50.35
C GLU A 29 -21.77 -35.11 -48.81
N VAL A 30 -22.07 -36.25 -48.19
CA VAL A 30 -22.05 -36.40 -46.73
C VAL A 30 -20.64 -36.20 -46.16
N VAL A 31 -19.62 -36.79 -46.80
CA VAL A 31 -18.22 -36.63 -46.38
C VAL A 31 -17.76 -35.18 -46.53
N ASP A 32 -18.10 -34.52 -47.63
CA ASP A 32 -17.73 -33.13 -47.87
C ASP A 32 -18.43 -32.19 -46.88
N ALA A 33 -19.70 -32.43 -46.57
CA ALA A 33 -20.44 -31.67 -45.57
C ALA A 33 -19.84 -31.86 -44.16
N ALA A 34 -19.52 -33.10 -43.78
CA ALA A 34 -18.90 -33.41 -42.50
C ALA A 34 -17.51 -32.77 -42.36
N THR A 35 -16.72 -32.77 -43.44
CA THR A 35 -15.39 -32.12 -43.48
C THR A 35 -15.52 -30.62 -43.26
N ARG A 36 -16.42 -29.94 -44.00
CA ARG A 36 -16.68 -28.50 -43.82
C ARG A 36 -17.15 -28.17 -42.40
N GLN A 37 -18.03 -28.99 -41.84
CA GLN A 37 -18.50 -28.79 -40.46
C GLN A 37 -17.37 -28.97 -39.44
N ALA A 38 -16.50 -29.96 -39.62
CA ALA A 38 -15.36 -30.18 -38.75
C ALA A 38 -14.35 -29.02 -38.81
N GLU A 39 -14.12 -28.46 -40.00
CA GLU A 39 -13.27 -27.27 -40.19
C GLU A 39 -13.86 -26.04 -39.50
N ASP A 40 -15.17 -25.80 -39.64
CA ASP A 40 -15.86 -24.69 -38.97
C ASP A 40 -15.79 -24.81 -37.43
N ILE A 41 -16.05 -25.99 -36.88
CA ILE A 41 -15.92 -26.24 -35.44
C ILE A 41 -14.49 -25.97 -34.96
N ARG A 42 -13.47 -26.41 -35.72
CA ARG A 42 -12.07 -26.16 -35.39
C ARG A 42 -11.71 -24.67 -35.49
N GLY A 43 -12.24 -23.96 -36.47
CA GLY A 43 -12.08 -22.51 -36.61
C GLY A 43 -12.60 -21.78 -35.39
N ARG A 44 -13.87 -22.02 -35.05
CA ARG A 44 -14.53 -21.41 -33.87
C ARG A 44 -13.81 -21.74 -32.57
N ALA A 45 -13.39 -22.99 -32.37
CA ALA A 45 -12.65 -23.38 -31.16
C ALA A 45 -11.29 -22.68 -31.05
N ARG A 46 -10.60 -22.42 -32.17
CA ARG A 46 -9.33 -21.68 -32.16
C ARG A 46 -9.55 -20.21 -31.83
N GLU A 47 -10.54 -19.57 -32.46
CA GLU A 47 -10.90 -18.18 -32.18
C GLU A 47 -11.29 -17.97 -30.71
N GLU A 48 -12.07 -18.91 -30.14
CA GLU A 48 -12.43 -18.88 -28.73
C GLU A 48 -11.21 -19.04 -27.83
N ALA A 49 -10.34 -20.02 -28.12
CA ALA A 49 -9.10 -20.24 -27.36
C ALA A 49 -8.16 -19.02 -27.41
N ASP A 50 -8.06 -18.36 -28.56
CA ASP A 50 -7.27 -17.13 -28.74
C ASP A 50 -7.87 -15.98 -27.93
N GLY A 51 -9.20 -15.84 -27.96
CA GLY A 51 -9.92 -14.87 -27.14
C GLY A 51 -9.74 -15.08 -25.64
N ILE A 52 -9.78 -16.35 -25.18
CA ILE A 52 -9.51 -16.69 -23.78
C ILE A 52 -8.08 -16.32 -23.40
N ARG A 53 -7.08 -16.74 -24.20
CA ARG A 53 -5.67 -16.43 -23.92
C ARG A 53 -5.41 -14.92 -23.87
N SER A 54 -5.94 -14.17 -24.83
CA SER A 54 -5.78 -12.71 -24.88
C SER A 54 -6.36 -12.02 -23.65
N ARG A 55 -7.54 -12.43 -23.19
CA ARG A 55 -8.17 -11.92 -21.97
C ARG A 55 -7.36 -12.28 -20.73
N SER A 56 -6.96 -13.53 -20.58
CA SER A 56 -6.13 -13.97 -19.45
C SER A 56 -4.79 -13.23 -19.39
N ASP A 57 -4.16 -12.96 -20.54
CA ASP A 57 -2.93 -12.18 -20.60
C ASP A 57 -3.14 -10.71 -20.21
N ALA A 58 -4.29 -10.12 -20.56
CA ALA A 58 -4.64 -8.76 -20.17
C ALA A 58 -4.90 -8.68 -18.66
N ASP A 59 -5.72 -9.58 -18.13
CA ASP A 59 -6.06 -9.66 -16.71
C ASP A 59 -4.81 -9.93 -15.86
N GLY A 60 -3.95 -10.85 -16.31
CA GLY A 60 -2.69 -11.17 -15.63
C GLY A 60 -1.74 -9.97 -15.57
N ARG A 61 -1.64 -9.19 -16.65
CA ARG A 61 -0.84 -7.96 -16.67
C ARG A 61 -1.40 -6.89 -15.72
N ASP A 62 -2.71 -6.75 -15.64
CA ASP A 62 -3.34 -5.78 -14.74
C ASP A 62 -3.18 -6.17 -13.26
N ALA A 63 -3.39 -7.45 -12.95
CA ALA A 63 -3.16 -8.01 -11.63
C ALA A 63 -1.69 -7.83 -11.19
N ALA A 64 -0.73 -8.13 -12.06
CA ALA A 64 0.69 -7.95 -11.77
C ALA A 64 1.06 -6.48 -11.50
N ARG A 65 0.50 -5.52 -12.26
CA ARG A 65 0.71 -4.09 -12.02
C ARG A 65 0.15 -3.66 -10.67
N THR A 66 -1.05 -4.10 -10.34
CA THR A 66 -1.70 -3.79 -9.06
C THR A 66 -0.89 -4.36 -7.89
N GLU A 67 -0.42 -5.60 -7.99
CA GLU A 67 0.42 -6.21 -6.96
C GLU A 67 1.76 -5.47 -6.80
N ALA A 68 2.41 -5.11 -7.90
CA ALA A 68 3.66 -4.35 -7.87
C ALA A 68 3.48 -2.98 -7.20
N ALA A 69 2.38 -2.27 -7.49
CA ALA A 69 2.05 -0.99 -6.86
C ALA A 69 1.82 -1.15 -5.36
N LEU A 70 1.05 -2.15 -4.94
CA LEU A 70 0.82 -2.45 -3.52
C LEU A 70 2.11 -2.81 -2.79
N ARG A 71 2.97 -3.63 -3.40
CA ARG A 71 4.28 -4.01 -2.84
C ARG A 71 5.18 -2.79 -2.68
N SER A 72 5.26 -1.94 -3.71
CA SER A 72 6.03 -0.70 -3.67
C SER A 72 5.53 0.24 -2.58
N ALA A 73 4.22 0.44 -2.45
CA ALA A 73 3.63 1.27 -1.41
C ALA A 73 3.93 0.75 0.00
N ARG A 74 3.87 -0.57 0.22
CA ARG A 74 4.23 -1.20 1.50
C ARG A 74 5.71 -0.98 1.85
N LEU A 75 6.61 -1.16 0.88
CA LEU A 75 8.04 -0.94 1.08
C LEU A 75 8.35 0.52 1.42
N ARG A 76 7.76 1.48 0.71
CA ARG A 76 7.92 2.91 1.02
C ARG A 76 7.41 3.25 2.43
N ARG A 77 6.24 2.74 2.82
CA ARG A 77 5.71 2.94 4.18
C ARG A 77 6.63 2.35 5.24
N ARG A 78 7.18 1.15 5.02
CA ARG A 78 8.12 0.53 5.95
C ARG A 78 9.42 1.34 6.06
N ALA A 79 9.96 1.81 4.93
CA ALA A 79 11.15 2.66 4.92
C ALA A 79 10.90 3.99 5.64
N GLY A 80 9.77 4.65 5.37
CA GLY A 80 9.37 5.87 6.09
C GLY A 80 9.17 5.62 7.58
N GLY A 81 8.59 4.48 7.97
CA GLY A 81 8.45 4.09 9.37
C GLY A 81 9.79 3.90 10.09
N ILE A 82 10.80 3.33 9.41
CA ILE A 82 12.16 3.20 9.97
C ILE A 82 12.77 4.58 10.20
N VAL A 83 12.69 5.47 9.22
CA VAL A 83 13.23 6.84 9.36
C VAL A 83 12.56 7.57 10.51
N LEU A 84 11.22 7.58 10.57
CA LEU A 84 10.47 8.23 11.65
C LEU A 84 10.80 7.64 13.03
N SER A 85 10.99 6.32 13.14
CA SER A 85 11.40 5.72 14.41
C SER A 85 12.79 6.16 14.84
N GLN A 86 13.74 6.27 13.90
CA GLN A 86 15.09 6.72 14.21
C GLN A 86 15.12 8.21 14.56
N GLU A 87 14.31 9.03 13.89
CA GLU A 87 14.13 10.44 14.24
C GLU A 87 13.56 10.60 15.66
N GLU A 88 12.54 9.81 16.02
CA GLU A 88 11.97 9.86 17.37
C GLU A 88 12.96 9.37 18.43
N ASP A 89 13.69 8.28 18.15
CA ASP A 89 14.74 7.78 19.04
C ASP A 89 15.82 8.85 19.30
N LEU A 90 16.26 9.55 18.24
CA LEU A 90 17.26 10.61 18.38
C LEU A 90 16.70 11.84 19.12
N ARG A 91 15.44 12.19 18.88
CA ARG A 91 14.75 13.28 19.59
C ARG A 91 14.64 12.98 21.08
N GLU A 92 14.30 11.74 21.44
CA GLU A 92 14.22 11.31 22.83
C GLU A 92 15.60 11.26 23.49
N GLN A 93 16.64 10.81 22.77
CA GLN A 93 18.02 10.88 23.25
C GLN A 93 18.44 12.32 23.55
N LEU A 94 18.26 13.25 22.62
CA LEU A 94 18.56 14.66 22.81
C LEU A 94 17.79 15.26 23.99
N ARG A 95 16.49 14.93 24.09
CA ARG A 95 15.66 15.34 25.23
C ARG A 95 16.24 14.83 26.55
N SER A 96 16.64 13.56 26.61
CA SER A 96 17.23 12.94 27.79
C SER A 96 18.54 13.62 28.20
N GLU A 97 19.41 13.94 27.24
CA GLU A 97 20.69 14.61 27.49
C GLU A 97 20.48 16.04 28.00
N VAL A 98 19.57 16.81 27.38
CA VAL A 98 19.25 18.17 27.83
C VAL A 98 18.66 18.15 29.24
N LEU A 99 17.77 17.21 29.56
CA LEU A 99 17.20 17.07 30.90
C LEU A 99 18.27 16.69 31.93
N ALA A 100 19.22 15.82 31.56
CA ALA A 100 20.34 15.44 32.42
C ALA A 100 21.25 16.65 32.73
N GLU A 101 21.58 17.46 31.72
CA GLU A 101 22.36 18.70 31.90
C GLU A 101 21.60 19.74 32.72
N MET A 102 20.29 19.90 32.49
CA MET A 102 19.46 20.79 33.30
C MET A 102 19.39 20.37 34.77
N ALA A 103 19.40 19.07 35.06
CA ALA A 103 19.46 18.59 36.43
C ALA A 103 20.76 19.03 37.14
N GLN A 104 21.87 19.12 36.41
CA GLN A 104 23.14 19.62 36.95
C GLN A 104 23.13 21.13 37.23
N LEU A 105 22.27 21.93 36.57
CA LEU A 105 22.16 23.36 36.87
C LEU A 105 21.82 23.63 38.33
N ARG A 106 21.14 22.70 39.02
CA ARG A 106 20.79 22.85 40.44
C ARG A 106 22.01 22.92 41.36
N THR A 107 23.13 22.33 40.96
CA THR A 107 24.38 22.38 41.73
C THR A 107 25.26 23.56 41.33
N ASP A 108 24.90 24.31 40.29
CA ASP A 108 25.61 25.51 39.87
C ASP A 108 25.40 26.65 40.90
N PRO A 109 26.47 27.31 41.38
CA PRO A 109 26.38 28.48 42.26
C PRO A 109 25.48 29.62 41.75
N ARG A 110 25.21 29.68 40.44
CA ARG A 110 24.36 30.70 39.80
C ARG A 110 22.87 30.36 39.87
N TYR A 111 22.50 29.13 40.22
CA TYR A 111 21.12 28.64 40.24
C TYR A 111 20.15 29.49 41.07
N PRO A 112 20.50 30.03 42.26
CA PRO A 112 19.60 30.90 43.00
C PRO A 112 19.20 32.18 42.23
N ARG A 113 20.13 32.75 41.44
CA ARG A 113 19.84 33.94 40.61
C ARG A 113 18.86 33.60 39.48
N LEU A 114 18.98 32.41 38.90
CA LEU A 114 18.03 31.91 37.91
C LEU A 114 16.63 31.75 38.51
N LEU A 115 16.52 31.15 39.71
CA LEU A 115 15.24 31.02 40.40
C LEU A 115 14.57 32.37 40.66
N ASP A 116 15.31 33.39 41.06
CA ASP A 116 14.76 34.73 41.28
C ASP A 116 14.25 35.37 39.98
N ALA A 117 14.97 35.18 38.87
CA ALA A 117 14.49 35.60 37.56
C ALA A 117 13.20 34.87 37.15
N LEU A 118 13.12 33.55 37.35
CA LEU A 118 11.91 32.76 37.08
C LEU A 118 10.72 33.19 37.94
N ARG A 119 10.94 33.50 39.23
CA ARG A 119 9.90 34.05 40.11
C ARG A 119 9.39 35.40 39.61
N ALA A 120 10.28 36.28 39.18
CA ALA A 120 9.91 37.58 38.61
C ALA A 120 9.09 37.41 37.32
N GLN A 121 9.48 36.47 36.46
CA GLN A 121 8.76 36.16 35.24
C GLN A 121 7.38 35.54 35.50
N ALA A 122 7.26 34.61 36.44
CA ALA A 122 5.98 34.04 36.86
C ALA A 122 5.02 35.11 37.38
N ARG A 123 5.51 36.07 38.17
CA ARG A 123 4.72 37.23 38.64
C ARG A 123 4.31 38.17 37.53
N THR A 124 5.11 38.28 36.47
CA THR A 124 4.76 39.08 35.29
C THR A 124 3.62 38.41 34.50
N LEU A 125 3.64 37.09 34.38
CA LEU A 125 2.64 36.32 33.63
C LEU A 125 1.31 36.13 34.38
N LEU A 126 1.37 35.83 35.67
CA LEU A 126 0.20 35.53 36.50
C LEU A 126 -0.26 36.71 37.37
N GLY A 127 0.61 37.68 37.65
CA GLY A 127 0.34 38.81 38.54
C GLY A 127 0.99 38.66 39.92
N ARG A 128 0.99 39.76 40.69
CA ARG A 128 1.71 39.85 41.99
C ARG A 128 1.18 38.93 43.08
N GLN A 129 -0.09 38.50 42.98
CA GLN A 129 -0.75 37.62 43.95
C GLN A 129 -0.58 36.12 43.63
N ALA A 130 0.18 35.77 42.60
CA ALA A 130 0.42 34.38 42.24
C ALA A 130 1.17 33.64 43.36
N GLN A 131 0.67 32.45 43.69
CA GLN A 131 1.37 31.50 44.56
C GLN A 131 2.47 30.84 43.74
N LEU A 132 3.70 30.91 44.22
CA LEU A 132 4.88 30.37 43.55
C LEU A 132 5.52 29.31 44.43
N GLU A 133 5.77 28.14 43.86
CA GLU A 133 6.44 27.03 44.52
C GLU A 133 7.64 26.61 43.66
N GLU A 134 8.71 26.17 44.31
CA GLU A 134 9.83 25.53 43.61
C GLU A 134 9.43 24.10 43.22
N ALA A 135 9.67 23.73 41.96
CA ALA A 135 9.38 22.38 41.50
C ALA A 135 10.39 21.37 42.09
N PRO A 136 10.00 20.12 42.39
CA PRO A 136 10.92 19.08 42.88
C PRO A 136 12.13 18.85 41.97
N GLU A 137 11.91 18.96 40.66
CA GLU A 137 12.90 18.87 39.59
C GLU A 137 13.72 20.16 39.36
N GLY A 138 13.37 21.27 40.04
CA GLY A 138 13.96 22.59 39.89
C GLY A 138 13.16 23.54 39.00
N GLY A 139 13.36 24.85 39.19
CA GLY A 139 12.55 25.91 38.56
C GLY A 139 11.30 26.26 39.38
N ILE A 140 10.31 26.93 38.77
CA ILE A 140 9.16 27.51 39.49
C ILE A 140 7.84 27.10 38.86
N ILE A 141 6.88 26.69 39.68
CA ILE A 141 5.48 26.51 39.29
C ILE A 141 4.67 27.63 39.93
N GLY A 142 3.93 28.37 39.10
CA GLY A 142 3.06 29.46 39.54
C GLY A 142 1.58 29.12 39.37
N ARG A 143 0.74 29.49 40.34
CA ARG A 143 -0.72 29.34 40.27
C ARG A 143 -1.43 30.60 40.75
N LEU A 144 -2.52 30.97 40.07
CA LEU A 144 -3.45 32.01 40.49
C LEU A 144 -4.88 31.61 40.08
N GLY A 145 -5.66 31.10 41.04
CA GLY A 145 -7.01 30.60 40.79
C GLY A 145 -6.99 29.47 39.74
N SER A 146 -7.66 29.69 38.61
CA SER A 146 -7.69 28.76 37.46
C SER A 146 -6.50 28.88 36.51
N ARG A 147 -5.63 29.88 36.67
CA ARG A 147 -4.45 30.09 35.81
C ARG A 147 -3.21 29.49 36.44
N SER A 148 -2.40 28.81 35.64
CA SER A 148 -1.10 28.29 36.06
C SER A 148 -0.02 28.56 35.02
N VAL A 149 1.22 28.62 35.47
CA VAL A 149 2.41 28.66 34.60
C VAL A 149 3.41 27.64 35.13
N ASN A 150 3.95 26.82 34.24
CA ASN A 150 5.01 25.89 34.58
C ASN A 150 6.33 26.42 34.01
N LEU A 151 7.21 26.89 34.89
CA LEU A 151 8.59 27.29 34.58
C LEU A 151 9.57 26.34 35.28
N SER A 152 9.22 25.05 35.41
CA SER A 152 10.15 24.02 35.85
C SER A 152 11.24 23.79 34.80
N LEU A 153 12.41 23.32 35.23
CA LEU A 153 13.53 23.08 34.32
C LEU A 153 13.15 22.12 33.16
N PRO A 154 12.45 21.00 33.39
CA PRO A 154 11.99 20.16 32.28
C PRO A 154 11.02 20.85 31.32
N ALA A 155 10.11 21.68 31.83
CA ALA A 155 9.19 22.43 30.97
C ALA A 155 9.92 23.47 30.11
N LEU A 156 10.98 24.10 30.66
CA LEU A 156 11.82 25.04 29.93
C LEU A 156 12.73 24.34 28.92
N ALA A 157 13.28 23.16 29.25
CA ALA A 157 14.02 22.32 28.31
C ALA A 157 13.16 21.93 27.10
N ASP A 158 11.95 21.45 27.35
CA ASP A 158 11.01 21.08 26.30
C ASP A 158 10.64 22.27 25.42
N ALA A 159 10.34 23.42 26.03
CA ALA A 159 10.01 24.65 25.30
C ALA A 159 11.21 25.16 24.46
N ALA A 160 12.43 24.99 24.95
CA ALA A 160 13.64 25.33 24.18
C ALA A 160 13.84 24.39 22.99
N LEU A 161 13.71 23.07 23.21
CA LEU A 161 13.81 22.06 22.15
C LEU A 161 12.77 22.30 21.05
N GLU A 162 11.52 22.59 21.42
CA GLU A 162 10.43 22.86 20.45
C GLU A 162 10.69 24.13 19.66
N ARG A 163 11.21 25.18 20.30
CA ARG A 163 11.57 26.44 19.65
C ARG A 163 12.70 26.27 18.63
N HIS A 164 13.66 25.39 18.91
CA HIS A 164 14.80 25.10 18.03
C HIS A 164 14.54 23.93 17.06
N ALA A 165 13.41 23.22 17.18
CA ALA A 165 13.08 22.08 16.31
C ALA A 165 13.06 22.44 14.82
N GLY A 166 12.68 23.68 14.47
CA GLY A 166 12.74 24.19 13.10
C GLY A 166 14.17 24.41 12.58
N GLU A 167 15.08 24.90 13.43
CA GLU A 167 16.50 25.14 13.09
C GLU A 167 17.29 23.83 13.00
N VAL A 168 16.95 22.83 13.83
CA VAL A 168 17.53 21.49 13.75
C VAL A 168 17.10 20.79 12.46
N ARG A 169 15.85 20.96 12.02
CA ARG A 169 15.37 20.38 10.77
C ARG A 169 16.09 20.93 9.54
N THR A 170 16.49 22.21 9.54
CA THR A 170 17.26 22.79 8.44
C THR A 170 18.68 22.22 8.32
N LEU A 171 19.30 21.78 9.42
CA LEU A 171 20.62 21.14 9.41
C LEU A 171 20.62 19.73 8.78
N TRP A 172 19.44 19.15 8.52
CA TRP A 172 19.27 17.81 7.97
C TRP A 172 18.80 17.82 6.51
N GLN A 173 18.51 19.01 5.96
CA GLN A 173 18.11 19.19 4.57
C GLN A 173 19.25 19.69 3.66
N ASP A 174 20.39 20.04 4.24
CA ASP A 174 21.67 20.31 3.57
C ASP A 174 22.57 19.07 3.58
#